data_AF-A0A0S8BER8-F1
#
_entry.id   AF-A0A0S8BER8-F1
#
_cell.length_a   1.000
_cell.length_b   1.000
_cell.length_c   1.000
_cell.angle_alpha   90.00
_cell.angle_beta   90.00
_cell.angle_gamma   90.00
#
_symmetry.space_group_name_H-M   'P 1'
#
loop_
_entity.id
_entity.type
_entity.pdbx_description
1 polymer ?
#
loop_
_entity_poly.entity_id
_entity_poly.type
_entity_poly.pdbx_seq_one_letter_code
_entity_poly.pdbx_strand_id
1 'polypeptide(L)' 'QLLDNVWGANVYVEERTVDVHIRRLRKALTPTGHENLIQTVRGSGYRFSEQT' A
#
# COMPACT_ATOMS: atom_id res chain seq x y z
N GLN A 1 -0.45 14.39 17.98
CA GLN A 1 -1.51 15.31 17.51
C GLN A 1 -1.29 15.75 16.04
N LEU A 2 -0.92 14.80 15.16
CA LEU A 2 -0.84 14.98 13.69
C LEU A 2 -1.21 13.68 12.93
N LEU A 3 -1.48 12.59 13.66
CA LEU A 3 -1.90 11.29 13.10
C LEU A 3 -3.43 11.16 12.98
N ASP A 4 -4.20 12.03 13.64
CA ASP A 4 -5.66 11.90 13.73
C ASP A 4 -6.41 12.55 12.54
N ASN A 5 -5.72 13.32 11.69
CA ASN A 5 -6.37 14.10 10.61
C ASN A 5 -6.40 13.38 9.24
N VAL A 6 -5.68 12.26 9.08
CA VAL A 6 -5.56 11.59 7.77
C VAL A 6 -6.45 10.35 7.69
N TRP A 7 -6.67 9.67 8.80
CA TRP A 7 -7.50 8.47 8.86
C TRP A 7 -8.74 8.74 9.68
N GLY A 8 -9.75 9.31 8.98
CA GLY A 8 -11.11 9.37 9.48
C GLY A 8 -11.53 8.03 10.06
N ALA A 9 -12.15 8.11 11.24
CA ALA A 9 -12.55 6.98 12.06
C ALA A 9 -13.09 5.80 11.25
N ASN A 10 -12.59 4.62 11.61
CA ASN A 10 -13.24 3.34 11.41
C ASN A 10 -13.18 2.71 10.01
N VAL A 11 -11.98 2.63 9.44
CA VAL A 11 -11.69 1.50 8.55
C VAL A 11 -10.69 0.58 9.24
N TYR A 12 -11.21 -0.34 10.04
CA TYR A 12 -10.50 -1.57 10.37
C TYR A 12 -10.44 -2.40 9.08
N VAL A 13 -9.67 -1.94 8.08
CA VAL A 13 -9.32 -2.80 6.96
C VAL A 13 -8.45 -3.87 7.59
N GLU A 14 -8.97 -5.08 7.65
CA GLU A 14 -8.23 -6.23 8.13
C GLU A 14 -6.88 -6.21 7.39
N GLU A 15 -5.78 -5.96 8.12
CA GLU A 15 -4.44 -5.71 7.57
C GLU A 15 -4.03 -6.84 6.60
N ARG A 16 -4.51 -8.06 6.91
CA ARG A 16 -4.34 -9.28 6.11
C ARG A 16 -5.01 -9.21 4.73
N THR A 17 -6.07 -8.43 4.55
CA THR A 17 -6.77 -8.25 3.27
C THR A 17 -6.01 -7.28 2.37
N VAL A 18 -5.45 -6.21 2.93
CA VAL A 18 -4.63 -5.23 2.17
C VAL A 18 -3.40 -5.92 1.60
N ASP A 19 -2.68 -6.70 2.42
CA ASP A 19 -1.46 -7.39 2.00
C ASP A 19 -1.71 -8.35 0.83
N VAL A 20 -2.84 -9.07 0.86
CA VAL A 20 -3.24 -9.97 -0.23
C VAL A 20 -3.50 -9.18 -1.51
N HIS A 21 -4.23 -8.07 -1.43
CA HIS A 21 -4.50 -7.24 -2.59
C HIS A 21 -3.23 -6.58 -3.15
N ILE A 22 -2.34 -6.09 -2.28
CA ILE A 22 -1.05 -5.51 -2.68
C ILE A 22 -0.16 -6.57 -3.33
N ARG A 23 -0.12 -7.79 -2.78
CA ARG A 23 0.63 -8.90 -3.37
C ARG A 23 0.09 -9.27 -4.75
N ARG A 24 -1.23 -9.36 -4.91
CA ARG A 24 -1.88 -9.65 -6.20
C ARG A 24 -1.62 -8.53 -7.21
N LEU A 25 -1.71 -7.28 -6.79
CA LEU A 25 -1.47 -6.12 -7.64
C LEU A 25 -0.01 -6.05 -8.11
N ARG A 26 0.97 -6.22 -7.21
CA ARG A 26 2.39 -6.32 -7.59
C ARG A 26 2.62 -7.42 -8.63
N LYS A 27 2.03 -8.61 -8.42
CA LYS A 27 2.12 -9.72 -9.38
C LYS A 27 1.50 -9.39 -10.74
N ALA A 28 0.41 -8.63 -10.77
CA ALA A 28 -0.22 -8.18 -12.02
C ALA A 28 0.61 -7.12 -12.76
N LEU A 29 1.43 -6.35 -12.05
CA LEU A 29 2.31 -5.32 -12.63
C LEU A 29 3.67 -5.87 -13.09
N THR A 30 4.11 -7.02 -12.55
CA THR A 30 5.36 -7.69 -12.92
C THR A 30 5.57 -7.85 -14.44
N PRO A 31 4.58 -8.24 -15.26
CA PRO A 31 4.76 -8.37 -16.71
C PRO A 31 5.14 -7.07 -17.42
N THR A 32 4.86 -5.94 -16.79
CA THR A 32 5.15 -4.59 -17.33
C THR A 32 6.36 -3.93 -16.64
N GLY A 33 6.97 -4.57 -15.65
CA GLY A 33 8.10 -4.04 -14.88
C GLY A 33 7.74 -2.94 -13.87
N HIS A 34 6.44 -2.75 -13.58
CA HIS A 34 5.95 -1.65 -12.73
C HIS A 34 5.62 -2.08 -11.29
N GLU A 35 5.98 -3.29 -10.87
CA GLU A 35 5.67 -3.79 -9.52
C GLU A 35 6.31 -2.95 -8.40
N ASN A 36 7.40 -2.25 -8.71
CA ASN A 36 8.13 -1.39 -7.78
C ASN A 36 7.49 -0.01 -7.56
N LEU A 37 6.46 0.34 -8.35
CA LEU A 37 5.68 1.56 -8.12
C LEU A 37 4.93 1.51 -6.78
N ILE A 38 4.66 0.30 -6.26
CA ILE A 38 4.02 0.09 -4.96
C ILE A 38 5.09 -0.20 -3.92
N GLN A 39 5.38 0.77 -3.07
CA GLN A 39 6.41 0.70 -2.04
C GLN A 39 5.83 0.43 -0.65
N THR A 40 6.55 -0.34 0.15
CA THR A 40 6.19 -0.56 1.56
C THR A 40 6.83 0.52 2.42
N VAL A 41 6.01 1.25 3.17
CA VAL A 41 6.43 2.24 4.16
C VAL A 41 6.32 1.60 5.54
N ARG A 42 7.48 1.32 6.16
CA ARG A 42 7.53 0.68 7.49
C ARG A 42 6.77 1.54 8.50
N GLY A 43 5.82 0.93 9.21
CA GLY A 43 4.99 1.60 10.22
C GLY A 43 3.87 2.49 9.66
N SER A 44 3.65 2.52 8.33
CA SER A 44 2.57 3.33 7.72
C SER A 44 1.79 2.61 6.62
N GLY A 45 2.29 1.50 6.07
CA GLY A 45 1.58 0.68 5.08
C GLY A 45 2.22 0.72 3.70
N TYR A 46 1.47 1.12 2.68
CA TYR A 46 1.91 1.11 1.28
C TYR A 46 1.71 2.49 0.63
N ARG A 47 2.58 2.84 -0.32
CA ARG A 47 2.46 4.06 -1.13
C ARG A 47 2.70 3.77 -2.61
N PHE A 48 2.12 4.60 -3.46
CA PHE A 48 2.48 4.68 -4.87
C PHE A 48 3.60 5.72 -5.05
N SER A 49 4.65 5.37 -5.78
CA SER A 49 5.76 6.27 -6.09
C SER A 49 6.29 5.93 -7.47
N GLU A 50 6.42 6.94 -8.33
CA GLU A 50 7.23 6.80 -9.54
C GLU A 50 8.67 6.55 -9.09
N GLN A 51 9.30 5.51 -9.65
CA GLN A 51 10.69 5.16 -9.35
C GLN A 51 11.57 6.41 -9.52
N THR A 52 12.31 6.78 -8.46
CA THR A 52 13.45 7.69 -8.58
C THR A 52 14.66 6.92 -9.09
#